data_AF-A0A1M3QV72-F1
#
_entry.id   AF-A0A1M3QV72-F1
#
_cell.length_a   1.000
_cell.length_b   1.000
_cell.length_c   1.000
_cell.angle_alpha   90.00
_cell.angle_beta   90.00
_cell.angle_gamma   90.00
#
_symmetry.space_group_name_H-M   'P 1'
#
loop_
_entity.id
_entity.type
_entity.pdbx_description
1 polymer ?
#
loop_
_entity_poly.entity_id
_entity_poly.type
_entity_poly.pdbx_seq_one_letter_code
_entity_poly.pdbx_strand_id
1 'polypeptide(L)'
;MDETSKNELQLEAAKHYTALKVDAERIMKENQQAIEYNSHNPEEQKPLLKLSIQHKVIQFLELWYVRYILAASYVWLVPRVKEILSGKPSSDEGESEDEGNNMEMFEEFKNFMRFKKTLM
;
A
#
# COMPACT_ATOMS: atom_id res chain seq x y z
N MET A 1 4.98 -7.35 -21.18
CA MET A 1 4.77 -5.94 -20.79
C MET A 1 6.14 -5.30 -20.74
N ASP A 2 6.40 -4.40 -21.68
CA ASP A 2 7.72 -3.83 -21.88
C ASP A 2 8.07 -2.91 -20.71
N GLU A 3 9.37 -2.76 -20.42
CA GLU A 3 9.84 -1.95 -19.28
C GLU A 3 9.35 -0.50 -19.35
N THR A 4 9.27 0.06 -20.55
CA THR A 4 8.75 1.41 -20.80
C THR A 4 7.29 1.53 -20.34
N SER A 5 6.44 0.57 -20.71
CA SER A 5 5.02 0.57 -20.31
C SER A 5 4.85 0.35 -18.81
N LYS A 6 5.72 -0.42 -18.15
CA LYS A 6 5.70 -0.57 -16.69
C LYS A 6 6.05 0.74 -15.99
N ASN A 7 7.07 1.44 -16.47
CA ASN A 7 7.51 2.71 -15.89
C ASN A 7 6.47 3.82 -16.09
N GLU A 8 5.83 3.87 -17.25
CA GLU A 8 4.73 4.82 -17.52
C GLU A 8 3.55 4.60 -16.59
N LEU A 9 3.13 3.35 -16.39
CA LEU A 9 2.05 3.02 -15.46
C LEU A 9 2.41 3.34 -14.01
N GLN A 10 3.66 3.11 -13.61
CA GLN A 10 4.13 3.50 -12.28
C GLN A 10 4.10 5.02 -12.08
N LEU A 11 4.53 5.78 -13.10
CA LEU A 11 4.53 7.23 -13.07
C LEU A 11 3.10 7.80 -12.99
N GLU A 12 2.18 7.26 -13.79
CA GLU A 12 0.79 7.69 -13.79
C GLU A 12 0.10 7.34 -12.46
N ALA A 13 0.30 6.13 -11.95
CA ALA A 13 -0.20 5.72 -10.65
C ALA A 13 0.34 6.62 -9.52
N ALA A 14 1.64 6.95 -9.55
CA ALA A 14 2.26 7.86 -8.59
C ALA A 14 1.64 9.26 -8.65
N LYS A 15 1.42 9.82 -9.85
CA LYS A 15 0.77 11.13 -10.03
C LYS A 15 -0.63 11.16 -9.43
N HIS A 16 -1.45 10.14 -9.73
CA HIS A 16 -2.81 10.06 -9.20
C HIS A 16 -2.82 9.91 -7.67
N TYR A 17 -1.94 9.06 -7.14
CA TYR A 17 -1.80 8.89 -5.70
C TYR A 17 -1.41 10.22 -5.01
N THR A 18 -0.42 10.93 -5.53
CA THR A 18 0.01 12.22 -4.96
C THR A 18 -1.10 13.25 -5.01
N ALA A 19 -1.80 13.36 -6.13
CA ALA A 19 -2.91 14.30 -6.28
C ALA A 19 -4.01 14.05 -5.23
N LEU A 20 -4.42 12.80 -5.06
CA LEU A 20 -5.43 12.42 -4.07
C LEU A 20 -4.94 12.61 -2.63
N LYS A 21 -3.66 12.35 -2.35
CA LYS A 21 -3.08 12.60 -1.01
C LYS A 21 -3.16 14.08 -0.66
N VAL A 22 -2.73 14.96 -1.57
CA VAL A 22 -2.77 16.41 -1.36
C VAL A 22 -4.21 16.91 -1.20
N ASP A 23 -5.15 16.41 -1.98
CA ASP A 23 -6.56 16.81 -1.85
C ASP A 23 -7.18 16.34 -0.53
N ALA A 24 -6.86 15.12 -0.07
CA ALA A 24 -7.29 14.64 1.24
C ALA A 24 -6.76 15.52 2.38
N GLU A 25 -5.48 15.90 2.35
CA GLU A 25 -4.86 16.79 3.34
C GLU A 25 -5.52 18.18 3.34
N ARG A 26 -5.83 18.72 2.15
CA ARG A 26 -6.55 19.99 1.99
C ARG A 26 -7.94 19.92 2.63
N ILE A 27 -8.72 18.87 2.33
CA ILE A 27 -10.05 18.66 2.90
C ILE A 27 -9.99 18.56 4.43
N MET A 28 -9.01 17.83 4.97
CA MET A 28 -8.83 17.70 6.42
C MET A 28 -8.52 19.05 7.07
N LYS A 29 -7.67 19.87 6.44
CA LYS A 29 -7.33 21.21 6.92
C LYS A 29 -8.53 22.16 6.90
N GLU A 30 -9.29 22.16 5.81
CA GLU A 30 -10.51 22.98 5.69
C GLU A 30 -11.57 22.55 6.71
N ASN A 31 -11.74 21.25 6.93
CA ASN A 31 -12.62 20.74 7.98
C ASN A 31 -12.18 21.14 9.37
N GLN A 32 -10.87 21.10 9.66
CA GLN A 32 -10.34 21.53 10.95
C GLN A 32 -10.67 23.00 11.21
N GLN A 33 -10.48 23.87 10.21
CA GLN A 33 -10.83 25.29 10.29
C GLN A 33 -12.34 25.50 10.45
N ALA A 34 -13.17 24.71 9.76
CA ALA A 34 -14.61 24.76 9.92
C ALA A 34 -15.06 24.30 11.30
N ILE A 35 -14.47 23.25 11.87
CA ILE A 35 -14.75 22.77 13.24
C ILE A 35 -14.38 23.86 14.25
N GLU A 36 -13.21 24.47 14.12
CA GLU A 36 -12.78 25.56 14.99
C GLU A 36 -13.67 26.79 14.85
N TYR A 37 -14.10 27.13 13.64
CA TYR A 37 -15.04 28.23 13.45
C TYR A 37 -16.40 27.93 14.10
N ASN A 38 -16.94 26.73 13.88
CA ASN A 38 -18.26 26.32 14.37
C ASN A 38 -18.29 26.17 15.89
N SER A 39 -17.17 25.81 16.52
CA SER A 39 -17.09 25.73 17.98
C SER A 39 -17.15 27.10 18.64
N HIS A 40 -16.68 28.16 17.94
CA HIS A 40 -16.71 29.54 18.43
C HIS A 40 -17.95 30.32 17.96
N ASN A 41 -18.61 29.88 16.87
CA ASN A 41 -19.75 30.55 16.24
C ASN A 41 -20.90 29.56 16.01
N PRO A 42 -21.62 29.13 17.07
CA PRO A 42 -22.64 28.09 16.98
C PRO A 42 -23.84 28.49 16.10
N GLU A 43 -24.12 29.78 15.97
CA GLU A 43 -25.21 30.35 15.16
C GLU A 43 -24.90 30.37 13.65
N GLU A 44 -23.62 30.35 13.27
CA GLU A 44 -23.17 30.37 11.87
C GLU A 44 -22.26 29.18 11.59
N GLN A 45 -22.84 28.04 11.24
CA GLN A 45 -22.06 26.83 10.97
C GLN A 45 -21.57 26.76 9.53
N LYS A 46 -20.26 26.61 9.35
CA LYS A 46 -19.62 26.24 8.09
C LYS A 46 -19.78 24.73 7.82
N PRO A 47 -20.10 24.32 6.59
CA PRO A 47 -20.27 22.92 6.25
C PRO A 47 -18.92 22.17 6.27
N LEU A 48 -18.96 20.90 6.70
CA LEU A 48 -17.81 20.00 6.61
C LEU A 48 -17.79 19.28 5.27
N LEU A 49 -16.62 19.27 4.63
CA LEU A 49 -16.35 18.52 3.42
C LEU A 49 -16.16 17.03 3.74
N LYS A 50 -16.62 16.16 2.84
CA LYS A 50 -16.52 14.71 3.02
C LYS A 50 -15.40 14.14 2.14
N LEU A 51 -14.58 13.27 2.73
CA LEU A 51 -13.61 12.48 1.98
C LEU A 51 -14.34 11.44 1.12
N SER A 52 -14.00 11.41 -0.17
CA SER A 52 -14.44 10.37 -1.10
C SER A 52 -13.87 8.99 -0.73
N ILE A 53 -14.41 7.93 -1.33
CA ILE A 53 -13.91 6.55 -1.14
C ILE A 53 -12.43 6.44 -1.54
N GLN A 54 -12.03 7.11 -2.63
CA GLN A 54 -10.65 7.09 -3.12
C GLN A 54 -9.67 7.66 -2.08
N HIS A 55 -10.03 8.77 -1.43
CA HIS A 55 -9.23 9.35 -0.35
C HIS A 55 -9.08 8.39 0.83
N LYS A 56 -10.17 7.73 1.24
CA LYS A 56 -10.16 6.77 2.34
C LYS A 56 -9.28 5.57 2.05
N VAL A 57 -9.31 5.07 0.81
CA VAL A 57 -8.45 3.96 0.37
C VAL A 57 -6.98 4.36 0.45
N ILE A 58 -6.61 5.55 0.00
CA ILE A 58 -5.23 6.03 0.09
C ILE A 58 -4.78 6.21 1.54
N GLN A 59 -5.62 6.80 2.39
CA GLN A 59 -5.32 6.90 3.83
C GLN A 59 -5.13 5.53 4.48
N PHE A 60 -5.93 4.54 4.08
CA PHE A 60 -5.78 3.17 4.54
C PHE A 60 -4.45 2.55 4.09
N LEU A 61 -4.05 2.75 2.82
CA LEU A 61 -2.78 2.25 2.29
C LEU A 61 -1.55 2.93 2.91
N GLU A 62 -1.70 4.16 3.43
CA GLU A 62 -0.63 4.87 4.15
C GLU A 62 -0.36 4.34 5.56
N LEU A 63 -1.26 3.51 6.11
CA LEU A 63 -1.06 2.91 7.43
C LEU A 63 0.16 2.00 7.41
N TRP A 64 1.09 2.24 8.34
CA TRP A 64 2.41 1.59 8.35
C TRP A 64 2.30 0.05 8.32
N TYR A 65 1.31 -0.53 9.01
CA TYR A 65 1.10 -1.96 9.10
C TYR A 65 0.49 -2.57 7.84
N VAL A 66 -0.23 -1.79 7.02
CA VAL A 66 -0.86 -2.28 5.78
C VAL A 66 0.20 -2.70 4.76
N ARG A 67 1.37 -2.05 4.77
CA ARG A 67 2.53 -2.46 3.96
C ARG A 67 2.99 -3.88 4.30
N TYR A 68 2.96 -4.25 5.58
CA TYR A 68 3.33 -5.60 6.03
C TYR A 68 2.27 -6.63 5.68
N ILE A 69 0.98 -6.25 5.78
CA ILE A 69 -0.13 -7.13 5.36
C ILE A 69 -0.01 -7.42 3.86
N LEU A 70 0.20 -6.40 3.03
CA LEU A 70 0.38 -6.58 1.58
C LEU A 70 1.60 -7.42 1.25
N ALA A 71 2.73 -7.22 1.95
CA ALA A 71 3.92 -8.04 1.77
C ALA A 71 3.69 -9.50 2.17
N ALA A 72 3.06 -9.75 3.32
CA ALA A 72 2.73 -11.10 3.78
C ALA A 72 1.75 -11.79 2.83
N SER A 73 0.72 -11.06 2.38
CA SER A 73 -0.20 -11.54 1.36
C SER A 73 0.54 -11.88 0.06
N TYR A 74 1.49 -11.06 -0.38
CA TYR A 74 2.27 -11.35 -1.59
C TYR A 74 3.11 -12.63 -1.45
N VAL A 75 3.83 -12.79 -0.34
CA VAL A 75 4.63 -14.00 -0.05
C VAL A 75 3.77 -15.26 -0.03
N TRP A 76 2.54 -15.17 0.46
CA TRP A 76 1.64 -16.32 0.52
C TRP A 76 0.87 -16.57 -0.78
N LEU A 77 0.37 -15.53 -1.45
CA LEU A 77 -0.43 -15.65 -2.68
C LEU A 77 0.40 -16.01 -3.91
N VAL A 78 1.61 -15.46 -4.06
CA VAL A 78 2.38 -15.64 -5.29
C VAL A 78 2.78 -17.09 -5.54
N PRO A 79 3.27 -17.86 -4.55
CA PRO A 79 3.53 -19.30 -4.73
C PRO A 79 2.26 -20.06 -5.11
N ARG A 80 1.15 -19.81 -4.41
CA ARG A 80 -0.16 -20.44 -4.68
C ARG A 80 -0.68 -20.15 -6.08
N VAL A 81 -0.56 -18.91 -6.56
CA VAL A 81 -0.96 -18.54 -7.92
C VAL A 81 -0.05 -19.23 -8.95
N LYS A 82 1.26 -19.32 -8.69
CA LYS A 82 2.19 -20.06 -9.56
C LYS A 82 1.87 -21.56 -9.58
N GLU A 83 1.56 -22.17 -8.45
CA GLU A 83 1.12 -23.57 -8.35
C GLU A 83 -0.11 -23.82 -9.21
N ILE A 84 -1.17 -23.02 -9.03
CA ILE A 84 -2.42 -23.10 -9.81
C ILE A 84 -2.15 -22.95 -11.32
N LEU A 85 -1.34 -21.96 -11.72
CA LEU A 85 -1.02 -21.73 -13.13
C LEU A 85 -0.11 -22.80 -13.73
N SER A 86 0.73 -23.44 -12.92
CA SER A 86 1.65 -24.51 -13.35
C SER A 86 1.01 -25.89 -13.40
N GLY A 87 -0.23 -26.04 -12.90
CA GLY A 87 -0.96 -27.31 -12.91
C GLY A 87 -0.38 -28.40 -12.00
N LYS A 88 0.59 -28.06 -11.14
CA LYS A 88 1.12 -29.01 -10.15
C LYS A 88 0.18 -29.06 -8.94
N PRO A 89 -0.30 -30.24 -8.51
CA PRO A 89 -1.12 -30.35 -7.32
C PRO A 89 -0.32 -29.90 -6.10
N SER A 90 -0.99 -29.22 -5.17
CA SER A 90 -0.41 -28.82 -3.89
C SER A 90 0.15 -30.05 -3.19
N SER A 91 1.47 -30.13 -3.03
CA SER A 91 2.07 -31.03 -2.06
C SER A 91 1.78 -30.46 -0.67
N ASP A 92 0.53 -30.62 -0.24
CA ASP A 92 0.13 -30.56 1.17
C ASP A 92 0.28 -31.96 1.76
N GLU A 93 1.45 -32.56 1.52
CA GLU A 93 1.95 -33.67 2.31
C GLU A 93 3.15 -33.13 3.07
N GLY A 94 3.01 -33.15 4.40
CA GLY A 94 4.07 -32.78 5.30
C GLY A 94 5.31 -33.67 5.11
N GLU A 95 6.40 -33.10 5.62
CA GLU A 95 7.73 -33.67 5.81
C GLU A 95 8.79 -33.41 4.72
N SER A 96 9.70 -32.53 5.14
CA SER A 96 11.15 -32.52 4.91
C SER A 96 11.66 -32.38 3.48
N GLU A 97 12.16 -31.16 3.20
CA GLU A 97 13.47 -30.82 2.60
C GLU A 97 13.35 -29.60 1.67
N ASP A 98 13.25 -28.38 2.23
CA ASP A 98 13.61 -27.17 1.47
C ASP A 98 14.00 -25.99 2.38
N GLU A 99 14.80 -26.26 3.43
CA GLU A 99 15.39 -25.21 4.29
C GLU A 99 16.43 -24.34 3.55
N GLY A 100 16.85 -24.72 2.34
CA GLY A 100 17.82 -23.95 1.53
C GLY A 100 17.22 -22.72 0.84
N ASN A 101 15.97 -22.81 0.37
CA ASN A 101 15.41 -21.81 -0.55
C ASN A 101 14.74 -20.62 0.18
N ASN A 102 14.17 -20.86 1.36
CA ASN A 102 13.58 -19.81 2.19
C ASN A 102 14.64 -18.88 2.81
N MET A 103 15.85 -19.39 3.06
CA MET A 103 16.94 -18.58 3.62
C MET A 103 17.51 -17.61 2.58
N GLU A 104 17.63 -18.03 1.31
CA GLU A 104 18.06 -17.17 0.20
C GLU A 104 17.03 -16.06 -0.08
N MET A 105 15.74 -16.37 -0.17
CA MET A 105 14.70 -15.34 -0.35
C MET A 105 14.63 -14.35 0.82
N PHE A 106 14.89 -14.80 2.04
CA PHE A 106 14.94 -13.93 3.22
C PHE A 106 16.18 -13.03 3.24
N GLU A 107 17.34 -13.53 2.78
CA GLU A 107 18.56 -12.74 2.65
C GLU A 107 18.47 -11.73 1.49
N GLU A 108 17.85 -12.08 0.36
CA GLU A 108 17.55 -11.12 -0.73
C GLU A 108 16.63 -10.00 -0.25
N PHE A 109 15.59 -10.34 0.53
CA PHE A 109 14.68 -9.36 1.11
C PHE A 109 15.38 -8.42 2.12
N LYS A 110 16.26 -8.95 2.98
CA LYS A 110 17.08 -8.12 3.89
C LYS A 110 18.00 -7.17 3.13
N ASN A 111 18.61 -7.64 2.05
CA ASN A 111 19.51 -6.82 1.24
C ASN A 111 18.76 -5.71 0.52
N PHE A 112 17.55 -5.98 0.01
CA PHE A 112 16.66 -4.96 -0.53
C PHE A 112 16.28 -3.90 0.53
N MET A 113 15.95 -4.33 1.75
CA MET A 113 15.61 -3.42 2.85
C MET A 113 16.80 -2.57 3.32
N ARG A 114 18.02 -3.13 3.31
CA ARG A 114 19.24 -2.38 3.62
C ARG A 114 19.54 -1.33 2.55
N PHE A 115 19.45 -1.69 1.27
CA PHE A 115 19.64 -0.77 0.15
C PHE A 115 18.71 0.44 0.22
N LYS A 116 17.43 0.22 0.53
CA LYS A 116 16.44 1.29 0.70
C LYS A 116 16.80 2.26 1.84
N LYS A 117 17.45 1.77 2.90
CA LYS A 117 17.88 2.57 4.05
C LYS A 117 19.11 3.44 3.75
N THR A 118 19.91 3.06 2.76
CA THR A 118 21.12 3.79 2.33
C THR A 118 20.83 4.91 1.32
N LEU A 119 19.64 4.89 0.70
CA LEU A 119 19.15 5.89 -0.26
C LEU A 119 18.34 7.03 0.38
N MET A 120 18.14 6.99 1.70
CA MET A 120 17.68 8.11 2.54
C MET A 120 18.88 8.74 3.23
#